data_AF-A0A352FN69-F1
#
_entry.id   AF-A0A352FN69-F1
#
_cell.length_a   1.000
_cell.length_b   1.000
_cell.length_c   1.000
_cell.angle_alpha   90.00
_cell.angle_beta   90.00
_cell.angle_gamma   90.00
#
_symmetry.space_group_name_H-M   'P 1'
#
loop_
_entity.id
_entity.type
_entity.pdbx_description
1 polymer ?
#
loop_
_entity_poly.entity_id
_entity_poly.type
_entity_poly.pdbx_seq_one_letter_code
_entity_poly.pdbx_strand_id
1 'polypeptide(L)'
;MGRIIQWATDPWGQSVPIHIAWFLIWFAAIGALLFLMVHAVYVRYFAKPRQFVSDDSGDIETSLPKQIPRHSLAARLFHWIMAASMLTLLFTAFLPKIGIQFDWVTYHW
;
A
#
# COMPACT_ATOMS: atom_id res chain seq x y z
N MET A 1 11.41 28.71 13.70
CA MET A 1 10.42 27.64 13.95
C MET A 1 9.65 27.41 12.65
N GLY A 2 9.84 26.29 11.96
CA GLY A 2 9.22 26.04 10.66
C GLY A 2 7.70 25.89 10.76
N ARG A 3 6.96 26.54 9.86
CA ARG A 3 5.49 26.45 9.81
C ARG A 3 5.10 25.02 9.42
N ILE A 4 4.31 24.33 10.27
CA ILE A 4 3.95 22.91 10.08
C ILE A 4 3.05 22.71 8.86
N ILE A 5 2.27 23.74 8.52
CA ILE A 5 1.33 23.76 7.39
C ILE A 5 1.61 25.02 6.56
N GLN A 6 1.76 24.85 5.25
CA GLN A 6 1.82 25.94 4.29
C GLN A 6 0.50 26.04 3.51
N TRP A 7 0.02 27.25 3.33
CA TRP A 7 -1.22 27.57 2.64
C TRP A 7 -0.91 28.22 1.30
N ALA A 8 -1.70 27.91 0.27
CA ALA A 8 -1.68 28.62 -1.00
C ALA A 8 -3.09 28.73 -1.56
N THR A 9 -3.25 29.63 -2.54
CA THR A 9 -4.51 29.83 -3.24
C THR A 9 -4.56 28.87 -4.42
N ASP A 10 -5.66 28.12 -4.54
CA ASP A 10 -5.91 27.26 -5.69
C ASP A 10 -6.38 28.05 -6.93
N PRO A 11 -6.54 27.44 -8.11
CA PRO A 11 -7.03 28.10 -9.32
C PRO A 11 -8.43 28.72 -9.20
N TRP A 12 -9.17 28.42 -8.13
CA TRP A 12 -10.53 28.90 -7.87
C TRP A 12 -10.60 29.92 -6.74
N GLY A 13 -9.45 30.41 -6.25
CA GLY A 13 -9.38 31.44 -5.24
C GLY A 13 -9.55 30.95 -3.79
N GLN A 14 -9.61 29.64 -3.56
CA GLN A 14 -9.73 29.08 -2.21
C GLN A 14 -8.36 28.92 -1.56
N SER A 15 -8.27 29.24 -0.26
CA SER A 15 -7.05 28.99 0.52
C SER A 15 -7.00 27.53 0.95
N VAL A 16 -6.07 26.76 0.38
CA VAL A 16 -5.89 25.34 0.63
C VAL A 16 -4.51 25.05 1.22
N PRO A 17 -4.40 24.08 2.16
CA PRO A 17 -3.11 23.65 2.68
C PRO A 17 -2.38 22.83 1.61
N ILE A 18 -1.19 23.28 1.18
CA ILE A 18 -0.44 22.66 0.07
C ILE A 18 0.78 21.86 0.52
N HIS A 19 1.35 22.15 1.69
CA HIS A 19 2.46 21.38 2.23
C HIS A 19 2.27 21.13 3.72
N ILE A 20 2.49 19.89 4.13
CA ILE A 20 2.73 19.51 5.52
C ILE A 20 4.25 19.41 5.73
N ALA A 21 4.73 19.59 6.95
CA ALA A 21 6.16 19.55 7.26
C ALA A 21 6.79 18.20 6.88
N TRP A 22 7.34 18.12 5.66
CA TRP A 22 8.01 16.95 5.11
C TRP A 22 9.15 16.44 5.99
N PHE A 23 9.74 17.32 6.80
CA PHE A 23 10.76 16.93 7.77
C PHE A 23 10.28 15.84 8.76
N LEU A 24 8.97 15.75 9.04
CA LEU A 24 8.40 14.68 9.88
C LEU A 24 8.62 13.28 9.31
N ILE A 25 8.74 13.14 7.98
CA ILE A 25 9.02 11.85 7.34
C ILE A 25 10.37 11.28 7.77
N TRP A 26 11.34 12.14 8.04
CA TRP A 26 12.68 11.72 8.47
C TRP A 26 12.66 11.16 9.89
N PHE A 27 11.87 11.72 10.80
CA PHE A 27 11.69 11.13 12.13
C PHE A 27 11.06 9.74 12.07
N ALA A 28 10.02 9.57 11.24
CA ALA A 28 9.39 8.27 11.03
C ALA A 28 10.38 7.26 10.41
N ALA A 29 11.14 7.66 9.39
CA ALA A 29 12.14 6.82 8.74
C ALA A 29 13.26 6.40 9.69
N ILE A 30 13.78 7.32 10.49
CA ILE A 30 14.81 7.03 11.52
C ILE A 30 14.24 6.08 12.58
N GLY A 31 13.01 6.33 13.06
CA GLY A 31 12.35 5.44 14.02
C GLY A 31 12.18 4.01 13.48
N ALA A 32 11.74 3.87 12.24
CA ALA A 32 11.62 2.58 11.57
C ALA A 32 12.98 1.87 11.43
N LEU A 33 14.03 2.61 11.04
CA LEU A 33 15.38 2.05 10.91
C LEU A 33 15.91 1.56 12.27
N LEU A 34 15.77 2.36 13.32
CA LEU A 34 16.18 1.98 14.68
C LEU A 34 15.43 0.73 15.16
N PHE A 35 14.11 0.66 14.93
CA PHE A 35 13.32 -0.52 15.25
C PHE A 35 13.85 -1.77 14.52
N LEU A 36 14.13 -1.68 13.22
CA LEU A 36 14.66 -2.81 12.45
C LEU A 36 16.04 -3.25 12.94
N MET A 37 16.93 -2.31 13.29
CA MET A 37 18.25 -2.63 13.86
C MET A 37 18.10 -3.37 15.19
N VAL A 38 17.29 -2.85 16.11
CA VAL A 38 17.04 -3.50 17.41
C VAL A 38 16.39 -4.87 17.22
N HIS A 39 15.42 -4.98 16.32
CA HIS A 39 14.75 -6.24 16.01
C HIS A 39 15.72 -7.28 15.44
N ALA A 40 16.60 -6.89 14.52
CA ALA A 40 17.61 -7.78 13.95
C ALA A 40 18.61 -8.26 15.01
N VAL A 41 19.09 -7.37 15.88
CA VAL A 41 19.94 -7.73 17.01
C VAL A 41 19.22 -8.69 17.95
N TYR A 42 17.96 -8.42 18.29
CA TYR A 42 17.15 -9.30 19.12
C TYR A 42 16.99 -10.69 18.51
N VAL A 43 16.63 -10.80 17.23
CA VAL A 43 16.49 -12.08 16.53
C VAL A 43 17.82 -12.82 16.48
N ARG A 44 18.94 -12.11 16.27
CA ARG A 44 20.27 -12.72 16.16
C ARG A 44 20.77 -13.34 17.47
N TYR A 45 20.50 -12.70 18.60
CA TYR A 45 21.08 -13.08 19.89
C TYR A 45 20.08 -13.75 20.85
N PHE A 46 18.78 -13.49 20.74
CA PHE A 46 17.78 -13.92 21.71
C PHE A 46 16.68 -14.82 21.14
N ALA A 47 16.41 -14.82 19.84
CA ALA A 47 15.39 -15.69 19.27
C ALA A 47 15.86 -17.14 19.17
N LYS A 48 15.03 -18.08 19.67
CA LYS A 48 15.29 -19.53 19.56
C LYS A 48 15.13 -20.00 18.10
N PRO A 49 15.95 -20.96 17.63
CA PRO A 49 15.83 -21.49 16.27
C PRO A 49 14.45 -22.14 16.07
N ARG A 50 13.78 -21.81 14.97
CA ARG A 50 12.52 -22.47 14.58
C ARG A 50 12.84 -23.89 14.11
N GLN A 51 12.22 -24.88 14.75
CA GLN A 51 12.19 -26.25 14.26
C GLN A 51 11.19 -26.30 13.11
N PHE A 52 11.69 -26.53 11.91
CA PHE A 52 10.86 -26.84 10.75
C PHE A 52 10.64 -28.35 10.72
N VAL A 53 9.38 -28.77 10.54
CA VAL A 53 9.05 -30.17 10.28
C VAL A 53 9.60 -30.51 8.89
N SER A 54 10.31 -31.63 8.78
CA SER A 54 10.83 -32.15 7.51
C SER A 54 9.68 -32.47 6.55
N ASP A 55 9.84 -32.06 5.30
CA ASP A 55 8.87 -32.24 4.22
C ASP A 55 8.85 -33.71 3.77
N ASP A 56 7.92 -34.51 4.30
CA ASP A 56 7.61 -35.85 3.78
C ASP A 56 6.80 -35.69 2.48
N SER A 57 7.44 -35.17 1.44
CA SER A 57 6.82 -34.90 0.13
C SER A 57 6.63 -36.16 -0.73
N GLY A 58 6.97 -37.35 -0.21
CA GLY A 58 7.05 -38.59 -0.98
C GLY A 58 5.70 -39.21 -1.39
N ASP A 59 4.62 -38.94 -0.66
CA ASP A 59 3.33 -39.62 -0.88
C ASP A 59 2.30 -38.79 -1.67
N ILE A 60 2.52 -37.49 -1.84
CA ILE A 60 1.50 -36.58 -2.39
C ILE A 60 1.50 -36.55 -3.93
N GLU A 61 2.63 -36.85 -4.58
CA GLU A 61 2.77 -36.74 -6.05
C GLU A 61 1.82 -37.64 -6.85
N THR A 62 1.35 -38.76 -6.29
CA THR A 62 0.48 -39.73 -7.00
C THR A 62 -0.98 -39.29 -7.11
N SER A 63 -1.39 -38.25 -6.36
CA SER A 63 -2.80 -37.84 -6.23
C SER A 63 -3.14 -36.49 -6.86
N LEU A 64 -2.15 -35.76 -7.38
CA LEU A 64 -2.35 -34.41 -7.89
C LEU A 64 -2.77 -34.43 -9.38
N PRO A 65 -3.81 -33.65 -9.76
CA PRO A 65 -4.22 -33.55 -11.14
C PRO A 65 -3.10 -32.94 -12.00
N LYS A 66 -2.93 -33.45 -13.24
CA LYS A 66 -1.91 -33.04 -14.22
C LYS A 66 -1.83 -31.52 -14.44
N GLN A 67 -2.91 -30.79 -14.18
CA GLN A 67 -2.94 -29.34 -14.27
C GLN A 67 -3.79 -28.75 -13.14
N ILE A 68 -3.13 -28.05 -12.22
CA ILE A 68 -3.79 -27.32 -11.14
C ILE A 68 -4.12 -25.91 -11.66
N PRO A 69 -5.40 -25.51 -11.77
CA PRO A 69 -5.76 -24.17 -12.19
C PRO A 69 -5.29 -23.15 -11.15
N ARG A 70 -4.23 -22.40 -11.47
CA ARG A 70 -3.61 -21.40 -10.57
C ARG A 70 -4.55 -20.26 -10.19
N HIS A 71 -5.45 -19.88 -11.09
CA HIS A 71 -6.42 -18.80 -10.88
C HIS A 71 -7.77 -19.18 -11.47
N SER A 72 -8.78 -19.23 -10.61
CA SER A 72 -10.18 -19.38 -11.01
C SER A 72 -10.64 -18.16 -11.82
N LEU A 73 -11.71 -18.33 -12.60
CA LEU A 73 -12.34 -17.23 -13.32
C LEU A 73 -12.74 -16.10 -12.35
N ALA A 74 -13.30 -16.45 -11.19
CA ALA A 74 -13.65 -15.50 -10.13
C ALA A 74 -12.44 -14.68 -9.65
N ALA A 75 -11.29 -15.32 -9.42
CA ALA A 75 -10.06 -14.63 -9.02
C ALA A 75 -9.58 -13.63 -10.09
N ARG A 76 -9.69 -13.99 -11.37
CA ARG A 76 -9.34 -13.10 -12.48
C ARG A 76 -10.30 -11.92 -12.58
N LEU A 77 -11.61 -12.16 -12.48
CA LEU A 77 -12.62 -11.08 -12.51
C LEU A 77 -12.43 -10.11 -11.35
N PHE A 78 -12.22 -10.63 -10.13
CA PHE A 78 -11.95 -9.79 -8.97
C PHE A 78 -10.73 -8.88 -9.21
N HIS A 79 -9.65 -9.46 -9.73
CA HIS A 79 -8.44 -8.69 -10.05
C HIS A 79 -8.70 -7.63 -11.13
N TRP A 80 -9.42 -7.97 -12.20
CA TRP A 80 -9.76 -7.02 -13.26
C TRP A 80 -10.65 -5.88 -12.78
N ILE A 81 -11.64 -6.17 -11.93
CA ILE A 81 -12.50 -5.15 -11.32
C ILE A 81 -11.66 -4.23 -10.45
N MET A 82 -10.81 -4.78 -9.57
CA MET A 82 -9.88 -3.99 -8.74
C MET A 82 -8.98 -3.10 -9.59
N ALA A 83 -8.40 -3.64 -10.67
CA ALA A 83 -7.54 -2.87 -11.58
C ALA A 83 -8.31 -1.73 -12.26
N ALA A 84 -9.52 -2.00 -12.76
CA ALA A 84 -10.38 -0.98 -13.36
C ALA A 84 -10.77 0.10 -12.36
N SER A 85 -11.13 -0.26 -11.13
CA SER A 85 -11.44 0.68 -10.04
C SER A 85 -10.24 1.57 -9.72
N MET A 86 -9.06 0.99 -9.55
CA MET A 86 -7.83 1.76 -9.28
C MET A 86 -7.50 2.73 -10.41
N LEU A 87 -7.66 2.31 -11.67
CA LEU A 87 -7.43 3.17 -12.82
C LEU A 87 -8.41 4.36 -12.87
N THR A 88 -9.70 4.09 -12.65
CA THR A 88 -10.73 5.14 -12.57
C THR A 88 -10.44 6.13 -11.46
N LEU A 89 -10.08 5.66 -10.26
CA LEU A 89 -9.71 6.50 -9.13
C LEU A 89 -8.50 7.39 -9.47
N LEU A 90 -7.47 6.80 -10.08
CA LEU A 90 -6.28 7.56 -10.47
C LEU A 90 -6.61 8.65 -11.49
N PHE A 91 -7.35 8.30 -12.55
CA PHE A 91 -7.71 9.25 -13.60
C PHE A 91 -8.53 10.43 -13.06
N THR A 92 -9.61 10.13 -12.33
CA THR A 92 -10.52 11.13 -11.75
C THR A 92 -9.86 11.99 -10.67
N ALA A 93 -8.86 11.47 -9.94
CA ALA A 93 -8.08 12.26 -8.98
C ALA A 93 -7.25 13.38 -9.64
N PHE A 94 -6.90 13.25 -10.92
CA PHE A 94 -6.14 14.26 -11.67
C PHE A 94 -7.02 15.29 -12.40
N LEU A 95 -8.32 15.05 -12.58
CA LEU A 95 -9.24 16.01 -13.23
C LEU A 95 -9.19 17.42 -12.62
N PRO A 96 -9.16 17.58 -11.28
CA PRO A 96 -9.00 18.90 -10.67
C PRO A 96 -7.68 19.59 -11.01
N LYS A 97 -6.59 18.84 -11.27
CA LYS A 97 -5.30 19.45 -11.64
C LYS A 97 -5.33 20.14 -13.00
N ILE A 98 -6.24 19.76 -13.89
CA ILE A 98 -6.44 20.39 -15.20
C ILE A 98 -7.67 21.30 -15.24
N GLY A 99 -8.26 21.63 -14.09
CA GLY A 99 -9.38 22.59 -13.98
C GLY A 99 -10.78 22.00 -14.08
N ILE A 100 -10.93 20.67 -14.17
CA ILE A 100 -12.24 20.00 -14.19
C ILE A 100 -12.66 19.67 -12.76
N GLN A 101 -13.75 20.27 -12.29
CA GLN A 101 -14.32 19.97 -10.98
C GLN A 101 -15.05 18.61 -11.02
N PHE A 102 -14.44 17.61 -10.42
CA PHE A 102 -15.02 16.27 -10.27
C PHE A 102 -15.43 16.07 -8.81
N ASP A 103 -16.73 16.10 -8.56
CA ASP A 103 -17.28 16.00 -7.21
C ASP A 103 -17.44 14.54 -6.79
N TRP A 104 -16.40 13.98 -6.16
CA TRP A 104 -16.43 12.64 -5.57
C TRP A 104 -17.45 12.52 -4.42
N VAL A 105 -17.79 13.63 -3.77
CA VAL A 105 -18.56 13.62 -2.52
C VAL A 105 -20.02 13.25 -2.78
N THR A 106 -20.58 13.64 -3.94
CA THR A 106 -22.00 13.41 -4.25
C THR A 106 -22.44 11.95 -4.32
N TYR A 107 -21.49 11.04 -4.54
CA TYR A 107 -21.78 9.61 -4.68
C TYR A 107 -21.30 8.76 -3.49
N HIS A 108 -20.78 9.37 -2.42
CA HIS A 108 -20.10 8.66 -1.31
C HIS A 108 -20.78 8.78 0.06
N TRP A 109 -22.04 9.20 0.10
CA TRP A 109 -22.88 9.17 1.31
C TRP A 109 -23.86 8.00 1.33
#